data_AF-A0A7R9L2L2-F1
#
_entry.id   AF-A0A7R9L2L2-F1
#
_cell.length_a   1.000
_cell.length_b   1.000
_cell.length_c   1.000
_cell.angle_alpha   90.00
_cell.angle_beta   90.00
_cell.angle_gamma   90.00
#
_symmetry.space_group_name_H-M   'P 1'
#
loop_
_entity.id
_entity.type
_entity.pdbx_description
1 polymer ?
#
loop_
_entity_poly.entity_id
_entity_poly.type
_entity_poly.pdbx_seq_one_letter_code
_entity_poly.pdbx_strand_id
1 'polypeptide(L)'
;MSKKPDDIVVSGMSGRFPLSDTTDEFAKNLFSGVDMVTEDDSRWPIGLYDMSGRMGKLDCYKDFDSPFFGLNDQIIAASDPQARMLLEVAYEAMMDAALASMKTLYSSRISFANDFKGPSLVVDTACSASLSALTLACNDLLLDNTDYAIVCGTHMDFEPFIFQFQQELGICSPDGMSRVLDAAANGFVKAEAVCCVFLQRRQCARRLYGHILTARMNVDGHKKMGMFFPSYALYISND
;
A
#
# COMPACT_ATOMS: atom_id res chain seq x y z
N MET A 1 10.81 36.35 16.38
CA MET A 1 11.04 34.89 16.43
C MET A 1 10.19 34.25 15.35
N SER A 2 10.80 33.87 14.23
CA SER A 2 10.09 33.23 13.11
C SER A 2 9.66 31.81 13.55
N LYS A 3 8.36 31.55 13.69
CA LYS A 3 7.86 30.16 13.76
C LYS A 3 8.37 29.44 12.52
N LYS A 4 8.95 28.24 12.62
CA LYS A 4 9.00 27.33 11.45
C LYS A 4 7.55 26.92 11.17
N PRO A 5 6.86 27.47 10.16
CA PRO A 5 5.40 27.34 10.07
C PRO A 5 4.97 25.99 9.47
N ASP A 6 5.89 25.23 8.87
CA ASP A 6 5.55 24.21 7.87
C ASP A 6 6.08 22.80 8.20
N ASP A 7 6.32 22.49 9.48
CA ASP A 7 6.74 21.14 9.86
C ASP A 7 5.56 20.16 9.67
N ILE A 8 5.66 19.26 8.69
CA ILE A 8 4.74 18.13 8.51
C ILE A 8 5.11 17.03 9.49
N VAL A 9 4.10 16.46 10.14
CA VAL A 9 4.28 15.37 11.09
C VAL A 9 3.40 14.18 10.75
N VAL A 10 3.89 12.99 11.08
CA VAL A 10 3.06 11.79 11.17
C VAL A 10 2.36 11.82 12.52
N SER A 11 1.05 12.04 12.53
CA SER A 11 0.24 12.14 13.76
C SER A 11 -0.61 10.90 14.03
N GLY A 12 -0.75 10.01 13.05
CA GLY A 12 -1.43 8.73 13.17
C GLY A 12 -0.84 7.67 12.24
N MET A 13 -0.93 6.40 12.63
CA MET A 13 -0.57 5.27 11.78
C MET A 13 -1.45 4.07 12.14
N SER A 14 -1.77 3.24 11.15
CA SER A 14 -2.47 1.96 11.31
C SER A 14 -2.07 1.02 10.18
N GLY A 15 -2.21 -0.28 10.37
CA GLY A 15 -1.98 -1.26 9.33
C GLY A 15 -2.23 -2.70 9.76
N ARG A 16 -2.26 -3.55 8.74
CA ARG A 16 -2.32 -5.01 8.78
C ARG A 16 -1.09 -5.53 8.03
N PHE A 17 -0.39 -6.46 8.66
CA PHE A 17 0.85 -7.05 8.17
C PHE A 17 0.81 -8.56 8.39
N PRO A 18 1.73 -9.34 7.79
CA PRO A 18 1.75 -10.76 8.01
C PRO A 18 1.86 -11.12 9.49
N LEU A 19 1.03 -12.07 9.95
CA LEU A 19 0.88 -12.48 11.35
C LEU A 19 0.60 -11.33 12.35
N SER A 20 0.07 -10.19 11.87
CA SER A 20 -0.09 -8.98 12.69
C SER A 20 -1.32 -8.18 12.25
N ASP A 21 -2.38 -8.25 13.06
CA ASP A 21 -3.60 -7.49 12.82
C ASP A 21 -3.50 -6.06 13.34
N THR A 22 -2.43 -5.65 14.00
CA THR A 22 -2.26 -4.24 14.40
C THR A 22 -0.81 -3.80 14.28
N THR A 23 -0.58 -2.49 14.29
CA THR A 23 0.78 -1.93 14.37
C THR A 23 1.50 -2.33 15.65
N ASP A 24 0.78 -2.57 16.74
CA ASP A 24 1.36 -2.96 18.02
C ASP A 24 1.79 -4.43 18.01
N GLU A 25 0.99 -5.32 17.43
CA GLU A 25 1.37 -6.71 17.18
C GLU A 25 2.54 -6.80 16.21
N PHE A 26 2.51 -6.02 15.13
CA PHE A 26 3.59 -5.94 14.17
C PHE A 26 4.90 -5.49 14.83
N ALA A 27 4.84 -4.43 15.66
CA ALA A 27 5.98 -3.98 16.44
C ALA A 27 6.50 -5.07 17.39
N LYS A 28 5.60 -5.78 18.10
CA LYS A 28 5.98 -6.88 18.99
C LYS A 28 6.70 -8.00 18.23
N ASN A 29 6.17 -8.43 17.09
CA ASN A 29 6.77 -9.46 16.25
C ASN A 29 8.15 -9.01 15.73
N LEU A 30 8.25 -7.76 15.26
CA LEU A 30 9.50 -7.17 14.78
C LEU A 30 10.58 -7.13 15.87
N PHE A 31 10.26 -6.60 17.05
CA PHE A 31 11.22 -6.50 18.16
C PHE A 31 11.57 -7.85 18.80
N SER A 32 10.72 -8.86 18.62
CA SER A 32 10.98 -10.23 19.08
C SER A 32 11.72 -11.08 18.06
N GLY A 33 12.02 -10.56 16.86
CA GLY A 33 12.71 -11.29 15.80
C GLY A 33 11.88 -12.42 15.18
N VAL A 34 10.55 -12.29 15.18
CA VAL A 34 9.65 -13.27 14.58
C VAL A 34 9.70 -13.16 13.06
N ASP A 35 9.98 -14.27 12.38
CA ASP A 35 9.82 -14.36 10.92
C ASP A 35 8.32 -14.46 10.58
N MET A 36 7.79 -13.40 9.98
CA MET A 36 6.38 -13.29 9.60
C MET A 36 6.10 -13.83 8.19
N VAL A 37 7.10 -14.46 7.54
CA VAL A 37 6.95 -15.18 6.28
C VAL A 37 6.67 -16.66 6.56
N THR A 38 5.49 -17.13 6.16
CA THR A 38 5.04 -18.51 6.39
C THR A 38 4.96 -19.31 5.09
N GLU A 39 5.05 -20.64 5.23
CA GLU A 39 4.80 -21.60 4.15
C GLU A 39 3.46 -22.29 4.38
N ASP A 40 2.48 -22.02 3.53
CA ASP A 40 1.15 -22.64 3.58
C ASP A 40 0.40 -22.39 2.26
N ASP A 41 -0.64 -23.18 2.03
CA ASP A 41 -1.45 -23.17 0.80
C ASP A 41 -2.55 -22.08 0.78
N SER A 42 -2.53 -21.09 1.68
CA SER A 42 -3.66 -20.15 1.82
C SER A 42 -3.87 -19.20 0.63
N ARG A 43 -2.88 -19.06 -0.27
CA ARG A 43 -2.98 -18.27 -1.50
C ARG A 43 -3.07 -19.14 -2.74
N TRP A 44 -2.17 -20.11 -2.85
CA TRP A 44 -2.13 -21.12 -3.90
C TRP A 44 -1.39 -22.35 -3.37
N PRO A 45 -1.52 -23.52 -4.02
CA PRO A 45 -0.78 -24.72 -3.63
C PRO A 45 0.74 -24.48 -3.63
N ILE A 46 1.42 -24.96 -2.60
CA ILE A 46 2.88 -24.96 -2.51
C ILE A 46 3.47 -25.67 -3.73
N GLY A 47 4.49 -25.07 -4.33
CA GLY A 47 5.14 -25.59 -5.53
C GLY A 47 4.40 -25.32 -6.84
N LEU A 48 3.29 -24.57 -6.81
CA LEU A 48 2.69 -24.07 -8.05
C LEU A 48 3.73 -23.27 -8.85
N TYR A 49 3.94 -23.62 -10.12
CA TYR A 49 4.97 -23.04 -11.00
C TYR A 49 6.41 -23.09 -10.45
N ASP A 50 6.73 -24.10 -9.62
CA ASP A 50 8.02 -24.20 -8.92
C ASP A 50 8.35 -22.95 -8.09
N MET A 51 7.32 -22.20 -7.67
CA MET A 51 7.48 -21.04 -6.80
C MET A 51 7.74 -21.45 -5.36
N SER A 52 8.48 -20.61 -4.63
CA SER A 52 8.60 -20.77 -3.19
C SER A 52 7.20 -20.74 -2.54
N GLY A 53 6.92 -21.68 -1.64
CA GLY A 53 5.70 -21.67 -0.84
C GLY A 53 5.68 -20.57 0.23
N ARG A 54 6.80 -19.86 0.39
CA ARG A 54 7.01 -18.88 1.45
C ARG A 54 6.59 -17.49 1.03
N MET A 55 5.73 -16.89 1.83
CA MET A 55 5.19 -15.56 1.58
C MET A 55 4.71 -14.92 2.88
N GLY A 56 4.85 -13.59 3.01
CA GLY A 56 4.15 -12.85 4.07
C GLY A 56 2.69 -12.64 3.68
N LYS A 57 1.74 -13.25 4.38
CA LYS A 57 0.33 -13.26 3.99
C LYS A 57 -0.54 -12.59 5.06
N LEU A 58 -1.56 -11.86 4.62
CA LEU A 58 -2.61 -11.34 5.51
C LEU A 58 -3.65 -12.42 5.78
N ASP A 59 -3.99 -12.62 7.06
CA ASP A 59 -5.03 -13.57 7.49
C ASP A 59 -6.44 -13.01 7.22
N CYS A 60 -6.60 -11.69 7.34
CA CYS A 60 -7.90 -11.01 7.46
C CYS A 60 -8.59 -10.60 6.14
N TYR A 61 -8.20 -11.12 4.97
CA TYR A 61 -8.84 -10.71 3.70
C TYR A 61 -10.27 -11.28 3.51
N LYS A 62 -10.65 -12.27 4.34
CA LYS A 62 -11.95 -12.96 4.27
C LYS A 62 -13.07 -12.25 5.06
N ASP A 63 -12.73 -11.29 5.91
CA ASP A 63 -13.71 -10.56 6.72
C ASP A 63 -14.03 -9.22 6.03
N PHE A 64 -15.01 -9.26 5.10
CA PHE A 64 -15.56 -8.06 4.47
C PHE A 64 -16.79 -7.57 5.26
N ASP A 65 -16.69 -6.36 5.83
CA ASP A 65 -17.78 -5.77 6.60
C ASP A 65 -18.73 -4.98 5.69
N SER A 66 -19.97 -5.45 5.57
CA SER A 66 -21.01 -4.93 4.65
C SER A 66 -21.49 -3.47 4.87
N PRO A 67 -21.30 -2.79 6.02
CA PRO A 67 -21.65 -1.36 6.16
C PRO A 67 -20.78 -0.40 5.33
N PHE A 68 -19.75 -0.92 4.65
CA PHE A 68 -18.71 -0.19 3.92
C PHE A 68 -19.19 0.66 2.72
N PHE A 69 -20.47 0.60 2.32
CA PHE A 69 -21.02 1.38 1.20
C PHE A 69 -21.62 2.75 1.59
N GLY A 70 -21.54 3.14 2.86
CA GLY A 70 -21.82 4.53 3.27
C GLY A 70 -23.26 5.01 3.03
N LEU A 71 -24.24 4.10 3.01
CA LEU A 71 -25.64 4.48 2.97
C LEU A 71 -26.12 4.73 4.41
N ASN A 72 -26.55 5.96 4.71
CA ASN A 72 -27.28 6.27 5.95
C ASN A 72 -28.63 5.53 5.93
N ASP A 73 -29.08 4.96 7.06
CA ASP A 73 -30.36 4.23 7.20
C ASP A 73 -31.56 4.94 6.55
N GLN A 74 -31.58 6.28 6.59
CA GLN A 74 -32.63 7.09 5.97
C GLN A 74 -32.57 7.08 4.42
N ILE A 75 -31.38 7.02 3.83
CA ILE A 75 -31.16 6.93 2.39
C ILE A 75 -31.33 5.48 1.92
N ILE A 76 -30.97 4.48 2.72
CA ILE A 76 -31.29 3.06 2.45
C ILE A 76 -32.80 2.85 2.34
N ALA A 77 -33.56 3.45 3.26
CA ALA A 77 -35.02 3.36 3.27
C ALA A 77 -35.68 4.11 2.10
N ALA A 78 -35.09 5.21 1.63
CA ALA A 78 -35.63 6.03 0.55
C ALA A 78 -35.11 5.66 -0.86
N SER A 79 -34.04 4.85 -0.95
CA SER A 79 -33.48 4.40 -2.22
C SER A 79 -34.32 3.25 -2.78
N ASP A 80 -34.64 3.35 -4.08
CA ASP A 80 -35.27 2.28 -4.83
C ASP A 80 -34.51 0.96 -4.61
N PRO A 81 -35.16 -0.10 -4.06
CA PRO A 81 -34.54 -1.40 -3.87
C PRO A 81 -33.87 -1.94 -5.14
N GLN A 82 -34.41 -1.63 -6.32
CA GLN A 82 -33.83 -2.08 -7.59
C GLN A 82 -32.48 -1.41 -7.89
N ALA A 83 -32.32 -0.12 -7.59
CA ALA A 83 -31.06 0.59 -7.78
C ALA A 83 -29.95 0.10 -6.83
N ARG A 84 -30.32 -0.33 -5.61
CA ARG A 84 -29.39 -0.94 -4.64
C ARG A 84 -28.87 -2.29 -5.12
N MET A 85 -29.80 -3.17 -5.50
CA MET A 85 -29.46 -4.48 -6.06
C MET A 85 -28.66 -4.33 -7.35
N LEU A 86 -28.94 -3.32 -8.18
CA LEU A 86 -28.21 -3.09 -9.41
C LEU A 86 -26.75 -2.67 -9.16
N LEU A 87 -26.47 -1.88 -8.13
CA LEU A 87 -25.10 -1.51 -7.75
C LEU A 87 -24.31 -2.71 -7.22
N GLU A 88 -24.95 -3.56 -6.41
CA GLU A 88 -24.38 -4.81 -5.91
C GLU A 88 -24.07 -5.78 -7.06
N VAL A 89 -25.07 -6.09 -7.90
CA VAL A 89 -24.91 -7.00 -9.04
C VAL A 89 -23.94 -6.46 -10.08
N ALA A 90 -23.87 -5.14 -10.29
CA ALA A 90 -22.87 -4.55 -11.17
C ALA A 90 -21.45 -4.69 -10.57
N TYR A 91 -21.28 -4.50 -9.27
CA TYR A 91 -20.00 -4.69 -8.61
C TYR A 91 -19.58 -6.17 -8.60
N GLU A 92 -20.50 -7.08 -8.31
CA GLU A 92 -20.30 -8.53 -8.40
C GLU A 92 -19.92 -8.94 -9.83
N ALA A 93 -20.63 -8.43 -10.85
CA ALA A 93 -20.30 -8.69 -12.26
C ALA A 93 -18.93 -8.12 -12.66
N MET A 94 -18.52 -6.98 -12.11
CA MET A 94 -17.18 -6.43 -12.34
C MET A 94 -16.07 -7.26 -11.67
N MET A 95 -16.33 -7.81 -10.48
CA MET A 95 -15.42 -8.73 -9.80
C MET A 95 -15.35 -10.09 -10.50
N ASP A 96 -16.50 -10.62 -10.94
CA ASP A 96 -16.60 -11.85 -11.73
C ASP A 96 -15.88 -11.74 -13.09
N ALA A 97 -15.93 -10.56 -13.71
CA ALA A 97 -15.20 -10.27 -14.95
C ALA A 97 -13.67 -10.14 -14.78
N ALA A 98 -13.12 -10.37 -13.58
CA ALA A 98 -11.69 -10.22 -13.25
C ALA A 98 -11.11 -8.86 -13.71
N LEU A 99 -11.95 -7.82 -13.76
CA LEU A 99 -11.48 -6.47 -14.01
C LEU A 99 -10.75 -6.03 -12.75
N ALA A 100 -9.42 -6.26 -12.75
CA ALA A 100 -8.49 -5.91 -11.69
C ALA A 100 -8.99 -4.67 -10.95
N SER A 101 -9.30 -4.87 -9.66
CA SER A 101 -9.79 -3.88 -8.70
C SER A 101 -9.72 -2.47 -9.26
N MET A 102 -10.84 -1.80 -9.57
CA MET A 102 -10.78 -0.41 -10.03
C MET A 102 -9.98 0.40 -9.00
N LYS A 103 -8.68 0.62 -9.23
CA LYS A 103 -7.76 1.05 -8.17
C LYS A 103 -8.20 2.41 -7.65
N THR A 104 -8.76 3.25 -8.53
CA THR A 104 -9.41 4.53 -8.23
C THR A 104 -10.45 4.47 -7.10
N LEU A 105 -11.14 3.34 -6.91
CA LEU A 105 -12.08 3.17 -5.81
C LEU A 105 -11.40 3.15 -4.45
N TYR A 106 -10.11 2.79 -4.36
CA TYR A 106 -9.38 2.78 -3.08
C TYR A 106 -9.38 4.15 -2.42
N SER A 107 -8.92 5.18 -3.13
CA SER A 107 -8.91 6.56 -2.61
C SER A 107 -10.33 7.14 -2.54
N SER A 108 -11.14 6.91 -3.58
CA SER A 108 -12.47 7.51 -3.69
C SER A 108 -13.42 7.02 -2.59
N ARG A 109 -13.35 5.75 -2.18
CA ARG A 109 -14.18 5.21 -1.09
C ARG A 109 -13.80 5.79 0.26
N ILE A 110 -12.50 5.95 0.54
CA ILE A 110 -12.04 6.61 1.77
C ILE A 110 -12.55 8.04 1.81
N SER A 111 -12.42 8.79 0.70
CA SER A 111 -12.92 10.15 0.60
C SER A 111 -14.44 10.23 0.76
N PHE A 112 -15.18 9.36 0.07
CA PHE A 112 -16.64 9.30 0.12
C PHE A 112 -17.15 8.98 1.53
N ALA A 113 -16.61 7.93 2.17
CA ALA A 113 -17.06 7.47 3.48
C ALA A 113 -16.83 8.49 4.61
N ASN A 114 -15.86 9.40 4.44
CA ASN A 114 -15.50 10.40 5.46
C ASN A 114 -15.84 11.84 5.04
N ASP A 115 -16.54 12.02 3.92
CA ASP A 115 -16.88 13.33 3.35
C ASP A 115 -15.66 14.24 3.06
N PHE A 116 -14.50 13.65 2.75
CA PHE A 116 -13.30 14.44 2.42
C PHE A 116 -13.42 15.10 1.05
N LYS A 117 -13.09 16.39 0.98
CA LYS A 117 -13.22 17.23 -0.22
C LYS A 117 -11.90 17.62 -0.88
N GLY A 118 -10.78 17.21 -0.29
CA GLY A 118 -9.44 17.42 -0.86
C GLY A 118 -9.12 16.48 -2.02
N PRO A 119 -7.88 16.51 -2.55
CA PRO A 119 -7.42 15.60 -3.59
C PRO A 119 -7.62 14.13 -3.20
N SER A 120 -8.16 13.34 -4.13
CA SER A 120 -8.33 11.88 -4.01
C SER A 120 -7.73 11.21 -5.24
N LEU A 121 -6.64 10.48 -5.05
CA LEU A 121 -5.87 9.90 -6.14
C LEU A 121 -5.19 8.60 -5.75
N VAL A 122 -4.86 7.82 -6.76
CA VAL A 122 -4.08 6.59 -6.65
C VAL A 122 -2.79 6.79 -7.41
N VAL A 123 -1.67 6.40 -6.77
CA VAL A 123 -0.34 6.44 -7.36
C VAL A 123 0.11 5.01 -7.61
N ASP A 124 0.59 4.74 -8.82
CA ASP A 124 1.23 3.48 -9.16
C ASP A 124 2.64 3.75 -9.69
N THR A 125 3.61 3.63 -8.80
CA THR A 125 5.05 3.69 -9.11
C THR A 125 5.73 2.39 -8.67
N ALA A 126 5.01 1.26 -8.83
CA ALA A 126 5.44 -0.06 -8.36
C ALA A 126 5.83 -0.04 -6.86
N CYS A 127 6.99 -0.60 -6.48
CA CYS A 127 7.42 -0.74 -5.09
C CYS A 127 7.52 0.58 -4.31
N SER A 128 7.64 1.73 -5.00
CA SER A 128 7.71 3.06 -4.37
C SER A 128 6.37 3.75 -4.17
N ALA A 129 5.25 3.17 -4.62
CA ALA A 129 3.94 3.83 -4.72
C ALA A 129 3.49 4.55 -3.44
N SER A 130 3.59 3.90 -2.28
CA SER A 130 3.16 4.49 -1.00
C SER A 130 4.02 5.68 -0.57
N LEU A 131 5.34 5.65 -0.83
CA LEU A 131 6.25 6.77 -0.57
C LEU A 131 6.13 7.88 -1.62
N SER A 132 5.76 7.53 -2.85
CA SER A 132 5.40 8.52 -3.86
C SER A 132 4.14 9.28 -3.47
N ALA A 133 3.10 8.57 -3.01
CA ALA A 133 1.90 9.19 -2.46
C ALA A 133 2.21 10.06 -1.24
N LEU A 134 3.10 9.62 -0.34
CA LEU A 134 3.57 10.42 0.78
C LEU A 134 4.24 11.72 0.34
N THR A 135 5.08 11.66 -0.69
CA THR A 135 5.77 12.85 -1.21
C THR A 135 4.77 13.84 -1.83
N LEU A 136 3.78 13.36 -2.59
CA LEU A 136 2.71 14.21 -3.14
C LEU A 136 1.89 14.88 -2.03
N ALA A 137 1.48 14.10 -1.02
CA ALA A 137 0.77 14.63 0.14
C ALA A 137 1.58 15.67 0.90
N CYS A 138 2.89 15.46 1.07
CA CYS A 138 3.76 16.44 1.71
C CYS A 138 3.84 17.73 0.91
N ASN A 139 3.99 17.65 -0.41
CA ASN A 139 4.02 18.84 -1.27
C ASN A 139 2.71 19.62 -1.18
N ASP A 140 1.57 18.94 -1.16
CA ASP A 140 0.25 19.57 -1.07
C ASP A 140 0.03 20.27 0.29
N LEU A 141 0.47 19.65 1.38
CA LEU A 141 0.46 20.24 2.72
C LEU A 141 1.42 21.44 2.87
N LEU A 142 2.59 21.39 2.23
CA LEU A 142 3.58 22.48 2.23
C LEU A 142 3.10 23.68 1.40
N LEU A 143 2.32 23.44 0.34
CA LEU A 143 1.75 24.48 -0.50
C LEU A 143 0.43 25.04 0.06
N ASP A 144 0.01 24.60 1.24
CA ASP A 144 -1.25 24.98 1.91
C ASP A 144 -2.50 24.71 1.07
N ASN A 145 -2.44 23.71 0.17
CA ASN A 145 -3.59 23.25 -0.62
C ASN A 145 -4.53 22.35 0.20
N THR A 146 -4.00 21.65 1.21
CA THR A 146 -4.74 20.79 2.12
C THR A 146 -4.34 21.03 3.58
N ASP A 147 -5.23 20.68 4.51
CA ASP A 147 -4.98 20.79 5.96
C ASP A 147 -4.40 19.53 6.59
N TYR A 148 -4.73 18.39 6.01
CA TYR A 148 -4.31 17.06 6.43
C TYR A 148 -4.32 16.14 5.22
N ALA A 149 -3.56 15.05 5.30
CA ALA A 149 -3.53 14.03 4.26
C ALA A 149 -3.56 12.64 4.86
N ILE A 150 -4.26 11.74 4.16
CA ILE A 150 -4.27 10.31 4.42
C ILE A 150 -3.43 9.65 3.33
N VAL A 151 -2.39 8.94 3.73
CA VAL A 151 -1.50 8.25 2.78
C VAL A 151 -1.57 6.77 3.08
N CYS A 152 -2.06 5.99 2.11
CA CYS A 152 -2.22 4.56 2.22
C CYS A 152 -1.26 3.81 1.30
N GLY A 153 -0.81 2.64 1.74
CA GLY A 153 -0.13 1.64 0.92
C GLY A 153 -0.88 0.31 1.02
N THR A 154 -1.10 -0.35 -0.11
CA THR A 154 -1.75 -1.66 -0.15
C THR A 154 -1.07 -2.56 -1.17
N HIS A 155 -0.84 -3.80 -0.79
CA HIS A 155 -0.37 -4.87 -1.66
C HIS A 155 -0.98 -6.19 -1.20
N MET A 156 -1.63 -6.90 -2.12
CA MET A 156 -2.24 -8.21 -1.93
C MET A 156 -2.03 -9.03 -3.20
N ASP A 157 -1.73 -10.32 -3.05
CA ASP A 157 -1.50 -11.21 -4.19
C ASP A 157 -2.61 -12.26 -4.27
N PHE A 158 -3.55 -12.07 -5.19
CA PHE A 158 -4.63 -13.03 -5.43
C PHE A 158 -4.39 -13.89 -6.67
N GLU A 159 -3.45 -13.50 -7.53
CA GLU A 159 -3.16 -14.21 -8.78
C GLU A 159 -1.71 -14.71 -8.82
N PRO A 160 -1.49 -16.03 -9.00
CA PRO A 160 -0.14 -16.61 -8.99
C PRO A 160 0.70 -16.21 -10.20
N PHE A 161 0.07 -15.77 -11.30
CA PHE A 161 0.76 -15.43 -12.56
C PHE A 161 1.80 -14.32 -12.39
N ILE A 162 1.48 -13.27 -11.62
CA ILE A 162 2.42 -12.16 -11.39
C ILE A 162 3.63 -12.62 -10.56
N PHE A 163 3.42 -13.52 -9.60
CA PHE A 163 4.52 -14.09 -8.83
C PHE A 163 5.41 -14.97 -9.72
N GLN A 164 4.83 -15.82 -10.55
CA GLN A 164 5.59 -16.63 -11.52
C GLN A 164 6.45 -15.73 -12.42
N PHE A 165 5.86 -14.69 -13.01
CA PHE A 165 6.57 -13.75 -13.86
C PHE A 165 7.74 -13.06 -13.13
N GLN A 166 7.55 -12.65 -11.87
CA GLN A 166 8.60 -12.02 -11.07
C GLN A 166 9.72 -13.01 -10.70
N GLN A 167 9.40 -14.29 -10.51
CA GLN A 167 10.37 -15.34 -10.30
C GLN A 167 11.20 -15.63 -11.57
N GLU A 168 10.57 -15.65 -12.74
CA GLU A 168 11.26 -15.80 -14.03
C GLU A 168 12.22 -14.64 -14.33
N LEU A 169 11.90 -13.44 -13.83
CA LEU A 169 12.81 -12.28 -13.89
C LEU A 169 13.97 -12.33 -12.87
N GLY A 170 14.03 -13.36 -12.02
CA GLY A 170 15.05 -13.51 -10.98
C GLY A 170 14.94 -12.48 -9.85
N ILE A 171 13.77 -11.86 -9.69
CA ILE A 171 13.52 -10.83 -8.68
C ILE A 171 13.19 -11.47 -7.33
N CYS A 172 12.42 -12.57 -7.36
CA CYS A 172 12.01 -13.30 -6.18
C CYS A 172 13.07 -14.33 -5.75
N SER A 173 13.26 -14.46 -4.44
CA SER A 173 14.18 -15.44 -3.86
C SER A 173 13.62 -16.88 -4.01
N PRO A 174 14.37 -17.83 -4.59
CA PRO A 174 13.90 -19.21 -4.76
C PRO A 174 13.67 -19.96 -3.45
N ASP A 175 14.40 -19.59 -2.39
CA ASP A 175 14.29 -20.22 -1.07
C ASP A 175 13.35 -19.45 -0.13
N GLY A 176 12.70 -18.41 -0.65
CA GLY A 176 11.71 -17.67 0.12
C GLY A 176 12.31 -16.94 1.32
N MET A 177 13.54 -16.42 1.20
CA MET A 177 14.18 -15.60 2.23
C MET A 177 14.73 -14.28 1.67
N SER A 178 14.34 -13.15 2.29
CA SER A 178 14.91 -11.82 2.03
C SER A 178 16.14 -11.62 2.91
N ARG A 179 17.33 -11.90 2.39
CA ARG A 179 18.59 -11.76 3.15
C ARG A 179 19.19 -10.38 2.98
N VAL A 180 18.60 -9.40 3.64
CA VAL A 180 19.00 -7.99 3.53
C VAL A 180 20.48 -7.82 3.92
N LEU A 181 21.29 -7.34 2.95
CA LEU A 181 22.74 -7.09 3.08
C LEU A 181 23.63 -8.33 3.28
N ASP A 182 23.08 -9.55 3.14
CA ASP A 182 23.86 -10.79 3.21
C ASP A 182 24.53 -11.12 1.85
N ALA A 183 25.70 -11.75 1.87
CA ALA A 183 26.39 -12.19 0.66
C ALA A 183 25.63 -13.27 -0.12
N ALA A 184 24.77 -14.04 0.55
CA ALA A 184 23.90 -15.05 -0.04
C ALA A 184 22.54 -14.49 -0.51
N ALA A 185 22.35 -13.16 -0.54
CA ALA A 185 21.14 -12.55 -1.05
C ALA A 185 20.89 -12.90 -2.52
N ASN A 186 19.71 -13.46 -2.82
CA ASN A 186 19.36 -14.02 -4.12
C ASN A 186 17.95 -13.62 -4.59
N GLY A 187 17.42 -12.51 -4.07
CA GLY A 187 16.08 -11.99 -4.36
C GLY A 187 15.34 -11.57 -3.09
N PHE A 188 14.09 -11.14 -3.26
CA PHE A 188 13.21 -10.82 -2.14
C PHE A 188 12.02 -11.79 -2.03
N VAL A 189 11.37 -11.78 -0.87
CA VAL A 189 10.16 -12.55 -0.59
C VAL A 189 8.95 -11.66 -0.64
N LYS A 190 7.92 -12.09 -1.37
CA LYS A 190 6.67 -11.35 -1.46
C LYS A 190 5.97 -11.30 -0.11
N ALA A 191 5.39 -10.15 0.17
CA ALA A 191 4.58 -9.95 1.36
C ALA A 191 3.40 -9.03 1.04
N GLU A 192 2.30 -9.29 1.71
CA GLU A 192 1.10 -8.48 1.67
C GLU A 192 1.07 -7.51 2.85
N ALA A 193 0.49 -6.34 2.63
CA ALA A 193 0.27 -5.37 3.68
C ALA A 193 -0.80 -4.37 3.25
N VAL A 194 -1.56 -3.88 4.23
CA VAL A 194 -2.40 -2.69 4.08
C VAL A 194 -2.04 -1.74 5.21
N CYS A 195 -1.57 -0.55 4.91
CA CYS A 195 -1.15 0.41 5.91
C CYS A 195 -1.55 1.84 5.54
N CYS A 196 -1.63 2.69 6.55
CA CYS A 196 -2.03 4.08 6.41
C CYS A 196 -1.29 4.95 7.43
N VAL A 197 -0.90 6.15 7.00
CA VAL A 197 -0.42 7.22 7.89
C VAL A 197 -1.26 8.48 7.73
N PHE A 198 -1.44 9.19 8.84
CA PHE A 198 -2.13 10.47 8.89
C PHE A 198 -1.11 11.60 9.04
N LEU A 199 -1.13 12.53 8.09
CA LEU A 199 -0.21 13.64 8.00
C LEU A 199 -0.93 14.96 8.27
N GLN A 200 -0.31 15.82 9.07
CA GLN A 200 -0.82 17.16 9.36
C GLN A 200 0.33 18.14 9.57
N ARG A 201 0.04 19.44 9.48
CA ARG A 201 0.94 20.47 10.01
C ARG A 201 1.07 20.31 11.54
N ARG A 202 2.29 20.46 12.06
CA ARG A 202 2.64 20.29 13.49
C ARG A 202 1.71 21.04 14.44
N GLN A 203 1.23 22.21 14.05
CA GLN A 203 0.35 23.04 14.89
C GLN A 203 -1.04 22.42 15.14
N CYS A 204 -1.50 21.54 14.25
CA CYS A 204 -2.80 20.86 14.34
C CYS A 204 -2.70 19.47 15.02
N ALA A 205 -1.49 18.92 15.13
CA ALA A 205 -1.27 17.56 15.60
C ALA A 205 -1.33 17.44 17.13
N ARG A 206 -2.15 16.50 17.62
CA ARG A 206 -2.24 16.14 19.05
C ARG A 206 -1.25 15.04 19.45
N ARG A 207 -0.93 14.15 18.53
CA ARG A 207 0.06 13.06 18.67
C ARG A 207 1.14 13.25 17.63
N LEU A 208 2.37 12.85 17.96
CA LEU A 208 3.53 12.96 17.09
C LEU A 208 4.34 11.66 17.13
N TYR A 209 4.42 10.98 16.00
CA TYR A 209 5.30 9.82 15.80
C TYR A 209 6.65 10.25 15.23
N GLY A 210 6.67 11.24 14.34
CA GLY A 210 7.88 11.76 13.73
C GLY A 210 7.63 12.98 12.85
N HIS A 211 8.71 13.71 12.55
CA HIS A 211 8.71 14.85 11.64
C HIS A 211 9.17 14.42 10.24
N ILE A 212 8.46 14.88 9.21
CA ILE A 212 8.91 14.74 7.82
C ILE A 212 9.69 16.01 7.49
N LEU A 213 11.02 15.90 7.50
CA LEU A 213 11.90 17.04 7.22
C LEU A 213 11.92 17.37 5.72
N THR A 214 11.89 16.35 4.87
CA THR A 214 11.83 16.48 3.42
C THR A 214 11.36 15.16 2.80
N ALA A 215 10.67 15.24 1.67
CA ALA A 215 10.32 14.11 0.83
C ALA A 215 10.52 14.54 -0.64
N ARG A 216 11.23 13.74 -1.43
CA ARG A 216 11.56 14.05 -2.83
C ARG A 216 11.60 12.76 -3.64
N MET A 217 11.36 12.89 -4.94
CA MET A 217 11.39 11.80 -5.90
C MET A 217 12.22 12.19 -7.13
N ASN A 218 12.83 11.19 -7.76
CA ASN A 218 13.42 11.24 -9.09
C ASN A 218 13.19 9.89 -9.80
N VAL A 219 13.75 9.71 -11.00
CA VAL A 219 13.69 8.46 -11.77
C VAL A 219 15.07 8.17 -12.33
N ASP A 220 15.45 6.90 -12.37
CA ASP A 220 16.75 6.41 -12.84
C ASP A 220 17.15 6.88 -14.26
N GLY A 221 16.16 7.16 -15.12
CA GLY A 221 16.41 7.47 -16.52
C GLY A 221 16.92 6.28 -17.33
N HIS A 222 17.58 6.57 -18.45
CA HIS A 222 18.08 5.54 -19.36
C HIS A 222 19.33 4.85 -18.79
N LYS A 223 19.36 3.51 -18.85
CA LYS A 223 20.44 2.67 -18.33
C LYS A 223 20.85 1.61 -19.36
N LYS A 224 22.16 1.49 -19.64
CA LYS A 224 22.71 0.46 -20.55
C LYS A 224 22.40 -0.97 -20.06
N MET A 225 22.31 -1.17 -18.74
CA MET A 225 22.03 -2.46 -18.09
C MET A 225 20.55 -2.90 -18.19
N GLY A 226 19.66 -2.04 -18.70
CA GLY A 226 18.24 -2.31 -18.82
C GLY A 226 17.38 -1.60 -17.77
N MET A 227 16.07 -1.65 -17.99
CA MET A 227 15.06 -0.89 -17.23
C MET A 227 14.99 -1.29 -15.74
N PHE A 228 15.09 -2.59 -15.44
CA PHE A 228 14.93 -3.14 -14.09
C PHE A 228 16.19 -3.03 -13.21
N PHE A 229 17.33 -2.64 -13.77
CA PHE A 229 18.57 -2.51 -13.00
C PHE A 229 18.55 -1.24 -12.14
N PRO A 230 18.62 -1.27 -10.80
CA PRO A 230 18.56 -0.07 -9.98
C PRO A 230 19.82 0.81 -10.16
N SER A 231 19.65 2.13 -10.31
CA SER A 231 20.78 3.07 -10.43
C SER A 231 20.98 3.90 -9.16
N TYR A 232 22.23 3.98 -8.70
CA TYR A 232 22.64 4.91 -7.64
C TYR A 232 23.10 6.28 -8.20
N ALA A 233 23.33 6.38 -9.51
CA ALA A 233 23.81 7.60 -10.14
C ALA A 233 22.65 8.62 -10.23
N LEU A 234 22.82 9.77 -9.57
CA LEU A 234 21.82 10.84 -9.54
C LEU A 234 21.79 11.67 -10.84
N TYR A 235 22.77 11.49 -11.72
CA TYR A 235 22.91 12.21 -12.99
C TYR A 235 23.18 11.24 -14.13
N ILE A 236 22.68 11.59 -15.33
CA ILE A 236 23.04 10.91 -16.57
C ILE A 236 24.55 11.12 -16.77
N SER A 237 25.35 10.07 -16.62
CA SER A 237 26.76 10.10 -17.01
C SER A 237 26.83 10.20 -18.54
N ASN A 238 27.44 11.27 -19.06
CA ASN A 238 27.62 11.50 -20.50
C ASN A 238 28.76 10.65 -21.11
N ASP A 239 28.90 9.39 -20.68
CA ASP A 239 29.96 8.48 -21.13
C ASP A 239 29.45 7.38 -22.08
#